data_AF-A0A3M7P1G5-F1
#
_entry.id   AF-A0A3M7P1G5-F1
#
_cell.length_a   1.000
_cell.length_b   1.000
_cell.length_c   1.000
_cell.angle_alpha   90.00
_cell.angle_beta   90.00
_cell.angle_gamma   90.00
#
_symmetry.space_group_name_H-M   'P 1'
#
loop_
_entity.id
_entity.type
_entity.pdbx_description
1 polymer ?
#
loop_
_entity_poly.entity_id
_entity_poly.type
_entity_poly.pdbx_seq_one_letter_code
_entity_poly.pdbx_strand_id
1 'polypeptide(L)'
;MSNKNLINCEFCFTKVEDLDTITLPCGYVVCSVHLESDDAVTKCVVCSEHTFDKSACYKMAKNSSKQKELNFRKKITLVNEKIDQIGTYFEDPDKFLDEYLNIIENEVTDRAQELKNDFNQQISDYKEIKEKIEENNFDKAKIIRINICFRLEIIRKCIRRKVNQAGNKEKEFIDPVLDLINKNLTNSIDKRITLDALVQISSSLIKQMTTIFTVIITV
;
A
#
# COMPACT_ATOMS: atom_id res chain seq x y z
N MET A 1 -5.36 47.17 4.92
CA MET A 1 -4.57 47.58 3.75
C MET A 1 -3.10 47.46 4.12
N SER A 2 -2.47 46.31 3.85
CA SER A 2 -1.06 46.11 4.16
C SER A 2 -0.22 46.83 3.12
N ASN A 3 0.60 47.79 3.56
CA ASN A 3 1.57 48.48 2.70
C ASN A 3 2.59 47.43 2.24
N LYS A 4 2.49 46.97 0.99
CA LYS A 4 3.42 45.98 0.42
C LYS A 4 4.74 46.68 0.16
N ASN A 5 5.76 46.41 0.98
CA ASN A 5 7.13 46.83 0.70
C ASN A 5 7.65 46.05 -0.52
N LEU A 6 7.80 46.76 -1.64
CA LEU A 6 8.33 46.20 -2.88
C LEU A 6 9.83 46.50 -2.98
N ILE A 7 10.60 45.49 -3.38
CA ILE A 7 12.05 45.57 -3.59
C ILE A 7 12.36 45.15 -5.02
N ASN A 8 13.33 45.82 -5.63
CA ASN A 8 13.84 45.44 -6.96
C ASN A 8 14.79 44.26 -6.82
N CYS A 9 14.57 43.21 -7.61
CA CYS A 9 15.56 42.16 -7.78
C CYS A 9 16.75 42.69 -8.59
N GLU A 10 17.97 42.46 -8.11
CA GLU A 10 19.18 42.94 -8.79
C GLU A 10 19.62 42.05 -9.97
N PHE A 11 18.92 40.93 -10.19
CA PHE A 11 19.13 40.05 -11.35
C PHE A 11 18.15 40.36 -12.50
N CYS A 12 16.84 40.39 -12.22
CA CYS A 12 15.80 40.56 -13.25
C CYS A 12 15.12 41.94 -13.23
N PHE A 13 15.52 42.84 -12.31
CA PHE A 13 14.97 44.19 -12.14
C PHE A 13 13.45 44.27 -11.90
N THR A 14 12.82 43.13 -11.62
CA THR A 14 11.38 43.07 -11.32
C THR A 14 11.13 43.50 -9.88
N LYS A 15 10.06 44.27 -9.66
CA LYS A 15 9.57 44.64 -8.34
C LYS A 15 8.81 43.46 -7.74
N VAL A 16 9.32 42.93 -6.64
CA VAL A 16 8.72 41.81 -5.90
C VAL A 16 8.52 42.19 -4.44
N GLU A 17 7.65 41.49 -3.73
CA GLU A 17 7.46 41.71 -2.29
C GLU A 17 8.77 41.40 -1.56
N ASP A 18 9.11 42.19 -0.53
CA ASP A 18 10.31 41.98 0.30
C ASP A 18 10.42 40.53 0.81
N LEU A 19 9.28 39.91 1.10
CA LEU A 19 9.18 38.51 1.54
C LEU A 19 9.62 37.49 0.49
N ASP A 20 9.46 37.81 -0.79
CA ASP A 20 9.82 36.95 -1.91
C ASP A 20 11.26 37.22 -2.39
N THR A 21 12.02 38.00 -1.63
CA THR A 21 13.44 38.28 -1.90
C THR A 21 14.38 37.61 -0.92
N ILE A 22 15.55 37.25 -1.44
CA ILE A 22 16.64 36.62 -0.70
C ILE A 22 17.88 37.48 -0.84
N THR A 23 18.50 37.79 0.30
CA THR A 23 19.82 38.42 0.32
C THR A 23 20.89 37.35 0.18
N LEU A 24 21.65 37.41 -0.91
CA LEU A 24 22.78 36.54 -1.17
C LEU A 24 23.95 36.83 -0.22
N PRO A 25 24.92 35.90 -0.05
CA PRO A 25 26.08 36.10 0.83
C PRO A 25 26.93 37.33 0.46
N CYS A 26 26.95 37.70 -0.82
CA CYS A 26 27.60 38.90 -1.35
C CYS A 26 26.84 40.21 -1.11
N GLY A 27 25.65 40.16 -0.50
CA GLY A 27 24.83 41.33 -0.19
C GLY A 27 23.77 41.67 -1.24
N TYR A 28 23.86 41.11 -2.44
CA TYR A 28 22.85 41.33 -3.47
C TYR A 28 21.50 40.71 -3.08
N VAL A 29 20.39 41.30 -3.54
CA VAL A 29 19.02 40.89 -3.27
C VAL A 29 18.35 40.40 -4.56
N VAL A 30 17.89 39.16 -4.54
CA VAL A 30 17.28 38.50 -5.70
C VAL A 30 15.93 37.88 -5.36
N CYS A 31 15.07 37.68 -6.37
CA CYS A 31 13.84 36.91 -6.18
C CYS A 31 14.16 35.47 -5.78
N SER A 32 13.35 34.90 -4.89
CA SER A 32 13.44 33.49 -4.46
C SER A 32 13.40 32.52 -5.65
N VAL A 33 12.59 32.83 -6.68
CA VAL A 33 12.42 32.01 -7.90
C VAL A 33 13.73 31.79 -8.67
N HIS A 34 14.69 32.71 -8.58
CA HIS A 34 15.99 32.55 -9.24
C HIS A 34 16.91 31.55 -8.53
N LEU A 35 16.51 31.06 -7.35
CA LEU A 35 17.26 30.12 -6.53
C LEU A 35 16.57 28.74 -6.44
N GLU A 36 15.51 28.49 -7.20
CA GLU A 36 14.68 27.27 -7.13
C GLU A 36 15.30 26.02 -7.78
N SER A 37 16.54 26.05 -8.31
CA SER A 37 17.16 24.83 -8.84
C SER A 37 17.35 23.75 -7.76
N ASP A 38 17.42 22.48 -8.16
CA ASP A 38 17.64 21.36 -7.23
C ASP A 38 19.07 21.29 -6.68
N ASP A 39 20.00 22.09 -7.21
CA ASP A 39 21.40 22.09 -6.78
C ASP A 39 21.55 22.64 -5.35
N ALA A 40 22.21 21.87 -4.48
CA ALA A 40 22.52 22.31 -3.11
C ALA A 40 23.49 23.50 -3.09
N VAL A 41 24.45 23.52 -4.03
CA VAL A 41 25.43 24.58 -4.22
C VAL A 41 25.16 25.30 -5.52
N THR A 42 25.09 26.63 -5.48
CA THR A 42 24.76 27.42 -6.67
C THR A 42 25.71 28.60 -6.83
N LYS A 43 26.02 28.90 -8.09
CA LYS A 43 26.82 30.07 -8.47
C LYS A 43 25.96 31.34 -8.37
N CYS A 44 26.51 32.41 -7.84
CA CYS A 44 25.80 33.68 -7.73
C CYS A 44 25.34 34.18 -9.11
N VAL A 45 24.02 34.37 -9.26
CA VAL A 45 23.39 34.83 -10.50
C VAL A 45 23.70 36.30 -10.81
N VAL A 46 24.11 37.09 -9.83
CA VAL A 46 24.42 38.53 -10.02
C VAL A 46 25.89 38.74 -10.36
N CYS A 47 26.83 38.32 -9.49
CA CYS A 47 28.25 38.59 -9.74
C CYS A 47 29.00 37.46 -10.45
N SER A 48 28.48 36.23 -10.49
CA SER A 48 29.15 35.09 -11.12
C SER A 48 30.58 34.78 -10.59
N GLU A 49 30.96 35.26 -9.41
CA GLU A 49 32.30 35.06 -8.85
C GLU A 49 32.37 34.00 -7.76
N HIS A 50 31.29 33.79 -7.00
CA HIS A 50 31.27 32.84 -5.89
C HIS A 50 30.15 31.81 -6.04
N THR A 51 30.39 30.67 -5.41
CA THR A 51 29.39 29.63 -5.16
C THR A 51 28.98 29.66 -3.70
N PHE A 52 27.73 29.35 -3.41
CA PHE A 52 27.24 29.28 -2.04
C PHE A 52 26.30 28.10 -1.85
N ASP A 53 26.24 27.61 -0.61
CA ASP A 53 25.27 26.62 -0.18
C ASP A 53 23.90 27.30 0.04
N LYS A 54 22.86 26.80 -0.65
CA LYS A 54 21.52 27.39 -0.56
C LYS A 54 20.96 27.28 0.86
N SER A 55 21.18 26.14 1.51
CA SER A 55 20.64 25.89 2.85
C SER A 55 21.20 26.89 3.87
N ALA A 56 22.49 27.19 3.78
CA ALA A 56 23.16 28.20 4.59
C ALA A 56 22.67 29.60 4.25
N CYS A 57 22.48 29.92 2.96
CA CYS A 57 21.92 31.20 2.52
C CYS A 57 20.52 31.44 3.11
N TYR A 58 19.62 30.46 3.05
CA TYR A 58 18.29 30.57 3.63
C TYR A 58 18.29 30.70 5.16
N LYS A 59 19.35 30.22 5.84
CA LYS A 59 19.52 30.31 7.30
C LYS A 59 20.15 31.63 7.76
N MET A 60 20.65 32.47 6.86
CA MET A 60 21.20 33.79 7.22
C MET A 60 20.18 34.64 7.97
N ALA A 61 20.62 35.46 8.94
CA ALA A 61 19.72 36.29 9.76
C ALA A 61 18.75 37.16 8.92
N LYS A 62 19.21 37.67 7.77
CA LYS A 62 18.40 38.49 6.84
C LYS A 62 17.32 37.68 6.09
N ASN A 63 17.52 36.37 5.92
CA ASN A 63 16.64 35.51 5.12
C ASN A 63 15.76 34.60 6.00
N SER A 64 16.26 34.16 7.15
CA SER A 64 15.59 33.15 7.97
C SER A 64 14.24 33.60 8.50
N SER A 65 14.09 34.88 8.85
CA SER A 65 12.79 35.46 9.25
C SER A 65 11.79 35.46 8.09
N LYS A 66 12.23 35.87 6.88
CA LYS A 66 11.40 35.85 5.66
C LYS A 66 10.98 34.43 5.30
N GLN A 67 11.91 33.48 5.38
CA GLN A 67 11.64 32.06 5.12
C GLN A 67 10.61 31.47 6.09
N LYS A 68 10.69 31.81 7.39
CA LYS A 68 9.68 31.39 8.36
C LYS A 68 8.30 31.95 8.03
N GLU A 69 8.21 33.22 7.68
CA GLU A 69 6.94 33.84 7.31
C GLU A 69 6.38 33.26 6.01
N LEU A 70 7.22 33.06 4.99
CA LEU A 70 6.81 32.47 3.72
C LEU A 70 6.33 31.03 3.90
N ASN A 71 7.00 30.24 4.73
CA ASN A 71 6.55 28.90 5.10
C ASN A 71 5.23 28.92 5.87
N PHE A 72 5.03 29.91 6.75
CA PHE A 72 3.76 30.08 7.45
C PHE A 72 2.62 30.45 6.50
N ARG A 73 2.86 31.36 5.54
CA ARG A 73 1.89 31.72 4.49
C ARG A 73 1.54 30.50 3.62
N LYS A 74 2.52 29.71 3.20
CA LYS A 74 2.28 28.44 2.48
C LYS A 74 1.35 27.50 3.25
N LYS A 75 1.54 27.38 4.57
CA LYS A 75 0.65 26.58 5.42
C LYS A 75 -0.77 27.16 5.50
N ILE A 76 -0.91 28.48 5.59
CA ILE A 76 -2.23 29.13 5.56
C ILE A 76 -2.94 28.85 4.22
N THR A 77 -2.23 29.01 3.09
CA THR A 77 -2.79 28.72 1.77
C THR A 77 -3.27 27.28 1.69
N LEU A 78 -2.46 26.31 2.13
CA LEU A 78 -2.85 24.90 2.17
C LEU A 78 -4.09 24.66 3.03
N VAL A 79 -4.18 25.31 4.20
CA VAL A 79 -5.36 25.21 5.07
C VAL A 79 -6.59 25.78 4.38
N ASN A 80 -6.48 26.92 3.71
CA ASN A 80 -7.58 27.53 2.98
C ASN A 80 -8.02 26.65 1.80
N GLU A 81 -7.09 26.09 1.02
CA GLU A 81 -7.42 25.13 -0.04
C GLU A 81 -8.20 23.92 0.49
N LYS A 82 -7.87 23.46 1.71
CA LYS A 82 -8.62 22.38 2.37
C LYS A 82 -10.00 22.82 2.85
N ILE A 83 -10.14 24.05 3.34
CA ILE A 83 -11.44 24.63 3.69
C ILE A 83 -12.31 24.76 2.44
N ASP A 84 -11.75 25.22 1.32
CA ASP A 84 -12.46 25.36 0.06
C ASP A 84 -12.91 23.99 -0.47
N GLN A 85 -12.04 22.97 -0.41
CA GLN A 85 -12.42 21.58 -0.71
C GLN A 85 -13.59 21.10 0.17
N ILE A 86 -13.54 21.40 1.47
CA ILE A 86 -14.65 21.09 2.38
C ILE A 86 -15.92 21.83 1.98
N GLY A 87 -15.81 23.11 1.60
CA GLY A 87 -16.92 23.92 1.09
C GLY A 87 -17.58 23.27 -0.13
N THR A 88 -16.77 22.80 -1.09
CA THR A 88 -17.29 22.11 -2.28
C THR A 88 -18.01 20.80 -1.94
N TYR A 89 -17.61 20.09 -0.87
CA TYR A 89 -18.37 18.92 -0.41
C TYR A 89 -19.74 19.28 0.15
N PHE A 90 -19.88 20.47 0.76
CA PHE A 90 -21.16 20.93 1.27
C PHE A 90 -22.07 21.51 0.18
N GLU A 91 -21.51 21.96 -0.94
CA GLU A 91 -22.28 22.49 -2.07
C GLU A 91 -22.97 21.38 -2.88
N ASP A 92 -22.32 20.23 -3.06
CA ASP A 92 -22.87 19.08 -3.78
C ASP A 92 -22.40 17.75 -3.16
N PRO A 93 -23.00 17.35 -2.03
CA PRO A 93 -22.63 16.12 -1.33
C PRO A 93 -22.94 14.87 -2.16
N ASP A 94 -23.98 14.92 -3.01
CA ASP A 94 -24.40 13.79 -3.85
C ASP A 94 -23.33 13.48 -4.91
N LYS A 95 -22.80 14.51 -5.58
CA LYS A 95 -21.70 14.32 -6.54
C LYS A 95 -20.44 13.72 -5.89
N PHE A 96 -20.08 14.17 -4.68
CA PHE A 96 -18.94 13.60 -3.97
C PHE A 96 -19.18 12.14 -3.59
N LEU A 97 -20.38 11.82 -3.09
CA LEU A 97 -20.76 10.45 -2.77
C LEU A 97 -20.73 9.57 -4.03
N ASP A 98 -21.22 10.05 -5.16
CA ASP A 98 -21.20 9.33 -6.43
C ASP A 98 -19.77 9.08 -6.94
N GLU A 99 -18.88 10.08 -6.87
CA GLU A 99 -17.46 9.91 -7.22
C GLU A 99 -16.78 8.88 -6.30
N TYR A 100 -17.03 8.96 -4.99
CA TYR A 100 -16.48 8.02 -4.02
C TYR A 100 -17.02 6.60 -4.20
N LEU A 101 -18.32 6.44 -4.44
CA LEU A 101 -18.96 5.16 -4.71
C LEU A 101 -18.43 4.56 -6.01
N ASN A 102 -18.20 5.35 -7.05
CA ASN A 102 -17.56 4.89 -8.29
C ASN A 102 -16.15 4.35 -8.06
N ILE A 103 -15.34 5.00 -7.19
CA ILE A 103 -14.01 4.49 -6.84
C ILE A 103 -14.14 3.11 -6.18
N ILE A 104 -15.03 2.97 -5.21
CA ILE A 104 -15.28 1.69 -4.53
C ILE A 104 -15.79 0.64 -5.52
N GLU A 105 -16.72 0.99 -6.41
CA GLU A 105 -17.29 0.07 -7.39
C GLU A 105 -16.20 -0.45 -8.35
N ASN A 106 -15.29 0.42 -8.79
CA ASN A 106 -14.15 0.04 -9.61
C ASN A 106 -13.21 -0.90 -8.85
N GLU A 107 -12.85 -0.59 -7.60
CA GLU A 107 -11.99 -1.46 -6.78
C GLU A 107 -12.61 -2.84 -6.55
N VAL A 108 -13.91 -2.90 -6.27
CA VAL A 108 -14.65 -4.16 -6.09
C VAL A 108 -14.68 -4.95 -7.40
N THR A 109 -14.89 -4.26 -8.53
CA THR A 109 -14.91 -4.88 -9.87
C THR A 109 -13.56 -5.46 -10.24
N ASP A 110 -12.48 -4.70 -10.03
CA ASP A 110 -11.11 -5.15 -10.27
C ASP A 110 -10.79 -6.37 -9.41
N ARG A 111 -11.14 -6.32 -8.12
CA ARG A 111 -10.89 -7.44 -7.22
C ARG A 111 -11.69 -8.69 -7.58
N ALA A 112 -12.93 -8.53 -8.02
CA ALA A 112 -13.75 -9.64 -8.52
C ALA A 112 -13.11 -10.28 -9.76
N GLN A 113 -12.57 -9.47 -10.67
CA GLN A 113 -11.91 -9.94 -11.88
C GLN A 113 -10.60 -10.67 -11.57
N GLU A 114 -9.80 -10.17 -10.64
CA GLU A 114 -8.60 -10.87 -10.17
C GLU A 114 -8.93 -12.25 -9.60
N LEU A 115 -9.94 -12.33 -8.72
CA LEU A 115 -10.38 -13.60 -8.15
C LEU A 115 -10.87 -14.57 -9.22
N LYS A 116 -11.63 -14.09 -10.20
CA LYS A 116 -12.09 -14.89 -11.33
C LYS A 116 -10.92 -15.46 -12.13
N ASN A 117 -9.90 -14.65 -12.39
CA ASN A 117 -8.69 -15.08 -13.09
C ASN A 117 -7.93 -16.14 -12.28
N ASP A 118 -7.75 -15.92 -10.97
CA ASP A 118 -7.11 -16.88 -10.05
C ASP A 118 -7.84 -18.22 -10.02
N PHE A 119 -9.17 -18.21 -9.98
CA PHE A 119 -9.98 -19.44 -10.00
C PHE A 119 -9.86 -20.18 -11.34
N ASN A 120 -9.90 -19.45 -12.46
CA ASN A 120 -9.75 -20.06 -13.77
C ASN A 120 -8.36 -20.69 -13.95
N GLN A 121 -7.31 -20.05 -13.44
CA GLN A 121 -5.98 -20.62 -13.45
C GLN A 121 -5.92 -21.92 -12.64
N GLN A 122 -6.48 -21.95 -11.42
CA GLN A 122 -6.52 -23.16 -10.61
C GLN A 122 -7.30 -24.30 -11.28
N ILE A 123 -8.39 -23.98 -11.99
CA ILE A 123 -9.14 -24.99 -12.78
C ILE A 123 -8.28 -25.53 -13.92
N SER A 124 -7.53 -24.66 -14.61
CA SER A 124 -6.62 -25.06 -15.68
C SER A 124 -5.53 -25.99 -15.16
N ASP A 125 -4.85 -25.59 -14.07
CA ASP A 125 -3.80 -26.37 -13.43
C ASP A 125 -4.33 -27.76 -13.00
N TYR A 126 -5.55 -27.81 -12.45
CA TYR A 126 -6.18 -29.06 -12.08
C TYR A 126 -6.45 -29.98 -13.27
N LYS A 127 -6.93 -29.43 -14.40
CA LYS A 127 -7.16 -30.20 -15.63
C LYS A 127 -5.85 -30.81 -16.14
N GLU A 128 -4.78 -30.03 -16.19
CA GLU A 128 -3.47 -30.50 -16.62
C GLU A 128 -2.92 -31.62 -15.71
N ILE A 129 -3.07 -31.47 -14.38
CA ILE A 129 -2.69 -32.51 -13.42
C ILE A 129 -3.52 -33.78 -13.64
N LYS A 130 -4.83 -33.64 -13.88
CA LYS A 130 -5.73 -34.76 -14.11
C LYS A 130 -5.36 -35.52 -15.38
N GLU A 131 -5.09 -34.83 -16.48
CA GLU A 131 -4.65 -35.44 -17.74
C GLU A 131 -3.33 -36.20 -17.56
N LYS A 132 -2.32 -35.59 -16.92
CA LYS A 132 -1.04 -36.25 -16.60
C LYS A 132 -1.22 -37.50 -15.73
N ILE A 133 -2.21 -37.51 -14.85
CA ILE A 133 -2.52 -38.69 -14.02
C ILE A 133 -3.14 -39.80 -14.88
N GLU A 134 -4.06 -39.46 -15.79
CA GLU A 134 -4.76 -40.39 -16.67
C GLU A 134 -3.80 -41.02 -17.70
N GLU A 135 -2.84 -40.25 -18.24
CA GLU A 135 -1.84 -40.74 -19.20
C GLU A 135 -0.79 -41.69 -18.58
N ASN A 136 -0.49 -41.54 -17.30
CA ASN A 136 0.60 -42.28 -16.63
C ASN A 136 0.15 -43.56 -15.91
N ASN A 137 -1.09 -44.02 -16.10
CA ASN A 137 -1.63 -45.25 -15.49
C ASN A 137 -1.33 -45.34 -13.98
N PHE A 138 -1.43 -44.21 -13.28
CA PHE A 138 -1.13 -44.17 -11.85
C PHE A 138 -2.10 -45.08 -11.09
N ASP A 139 -1.55 -46.02 -10.32
CA ASP A 139 -2.29 -46.88 -9.40
C ASP A 139 -3.29 -46.03 -8.59
N LYS A 140 -4.56 -46.44 -8.52
CA LYS A 140 -5.66 -45.65 -7.94
C LYS A 140 -5.30 -45.06 -6.56
N ALA A 141 -4.50 -45.78 -5.78
CA ALA A 141 -4.01 -45.34 -4.49
C ALA A 141 -3.10 -44.09 -4.56
N LYS A 142 -2.28 -43.97 -5.61
CA LYS A 142 -1.37 -42.84 -5.85
C LYS A 142 -2.13 -41.60 -6.33
N ILE A 143 -3.18 -41.78 -7.14
CA ILE A 143 -4.11 -40.72 -7.55
C ILE A 143 -4.86 -40.12 -6.36
N ILE A 144 -5.41 -41.00 -5.50
CA ILE A 144 -6.15 -40.57 -4.31
C ILE A 144 -5.23 -39.81 -3.35
N ARG A 145 -3.97 -40.27 -3.19
CA ARG A 145 -2.96 -39.58 -2.40
C ARG A 145 -2.64 -38.18 -2.93
N ILE A 146 -2.45 -38.02 -4.24
CA ILE A 146 -2.21 -36.71 -4.86
C ILE A 146 -3.40 -35.77 -4.63
N ASN A 147 -4.64 -36.24 -4.83
CA ASN A 147 -5.85 -35.45 -4.59
C ASN A 147 -5.98 -35.01 -3.13
N ILE A 148 -5.66 -35.89 -2.17
CA ILE A 148 -5.68 -35.55 -0.74
C ILE A 148 -4.62 -34.50 -0.42
N CYS A 149 -3.38 -34.66 -0.91
CA CYS A 149 -2.32 -33.67 -0.72
C CYS A 149 -2.70 -32.30 -1.29
N PHE A 150 -3.29 -32.25 -2.49
CA PHE A 150 -3.72 -31.01 -3.12
C PHE A 150 -4.81 -30.29 -2.32
N ARG A 151 -5.85 -31.03 -1.88
CA ARG A 151 -6.92 -30.47 -1.04
C ARG A 151 -6.38 -29.92 0.28
N LEU A 152 -5.43 -30.61 0.90
CA LEU A 152 -4.82 -30.17 2.14
C LEU A 152 -3.96 -28.91 1.96
N GLU A 153 -3.26 -28.76 0.84
CA GLU A 153 -2.48 -27.54 0.56
C GLU A 153 -3.39 -26.32 0.29
N ILE A 154 -4.53 -26.53 -0.38
CA ILE A 154 -5.56 -25.48 -0.53
C ILE A 154 -6.08 -25.06 0.85
N ILE A 155 -6.43 -26.02 1.71
CA ILE A 155 -6.90 -25.76 3.07
C ILE A 155 -5.85 -24.97 3.86
N ARG A 156 -4.59 -25.38 3.79
CA ARG A 156 -3.46 -24.70 4.45
C ARG A 156 -3.33 -23.24 3.99
N LYS A 157 -3.46 -22.97 2.69
CA LYS A 157 -3.43 -21.59 2.16
C LYS A 157 -4.63 -20.76 2.63
N CYS A 158 -5.83 -21.34 2.66
CA CYS A 158 -7.04 -20.66 3.17
C CYS A 158 -6.90 -20.29 4.66
N ILE A 159 -6.41 -21.21 5.48
CA ILE A 159 -6.18 -20.95 6.92
C ILE A 159 -5.13 -19.86 7.10
N ARG A 160 -3.99 -19.94 6.40
CA ARG A 160 -2.92 -18.94 6.51
C ARG A 160 -3.39 -17.53 6.12
N ARG A 161 -4.25 -17.41 5.10
CA ARG A 161 -4.86 -16.12 4.72
C ARG A 161 -5.75 -15.57 5.83
N LYS A 162 -6.60 -16.41 6.44
CA LYS A 162 -7.45 -15.98 7.58
C LYS A 162 -6.62 -15.61 8.81
N VAL A 163 -5.56 -16.36 9.13
CA VAL A 163 -4.63 -16.04 10.24
C VAL A 163 -3.93 -14.70 10.04
N ASN A 164 -3.54 -14.39 8.81
CA ASN A 164 -2.92 -13.11 8.49
C ASN A 164 -3.89 -11.92 8.58
N GLN A 165 -5.20 -12.18 8.47
CA GLN A 165 -6.27 -11.19 8.61
C GLN A 165 -6.79 -11.06 10.05
N ALA A 166 -6.49 -12.04 10.91
CA ALA A 166 -6.96 -12.15 12.28
C ALA A 166 -6.03 -11.43 13.29
N GLY A 167 -6.61 -10.88 14.37
CA GLY A 167 -5.88 -10.17 15.43
C GLY A 167 -5.06 -11.10 16.33
N ASN A 168 -4.15 -10.55 17.15
CA ASN A 168 -3.20 -11.33 17.96
C ASN A 168 -3.84 -12.38 18.89
N LYS A 169 -5.08 -12.19 19.36
CA LYS A 169 -5.80 -13.15 20.23
C LYS A 169 -6.34 -14.37 19.48
N GLU A 170 -6.59 -14.24 18.18
CA GLU A 170 -7.11 -15.34 17.35
C GLU A 170 -5.98 -16.27 16.87
N LYS A 171 -4.75 -15.74 16.76
CA LYS A 171 -3.56 -16.51 16.40
C LYS A 171 -3.24 -17.62 17.42
N GLU A 172 -3.39 -17.33 18.72
CA GLU A 172 -3.18 -18.32 19.81
C GLU A 172 -4.12 -19.54 19.69
N PHE A 173 -5.28 -19.40 19.06
CA PHE A 173 -6.23 -20.49 18.85
C PHE A 173 -5.99 -21.26 17.54
N ILE A 174 -5.44 -20.61 16.52
CA ILE A 174 -5.29 -21.18 15.17
C ILE A 174 -3.95 -21.92 15.01
N ASP A 175 -2.89 -21.48 15.68
CA ASP A 175 -1.56 -22.11 15.57
C ASP A 175 -1.53 -23.60 16.01
N PRO A 176 -2.19 -24.01 17.12
CA PRO A 176 -2.27 -25.43 17.49
C PRO A 176 -3.03 -26.30 16.48
N VAL A 177 -4.02 -25.72 15.79
CA VAL A 177 -4.79 -26.40 14.74
C VAL A 177 -3.94 -26.58 13.48
N LEU A 178 -3.15 -25.56 13.11
CA LEU A 178 -2.19 -25.65 12.02
C LEU A 178 -1.12 -26.72 12.28
N ASP A 179 -0.61 -26.81 13.50
CA ASP A 179 0.36 -27.84 13.88
C ASP A 179 -0.24 -29.25 13.85
N LEU A 180 -1.49 -29.42 14.29
CA LEU A 180 -2.20 -30.69 14.20
C LEU A 180 -2.43 -31.12 12.74
N ILE A 181 -2.80 -30.18 11.87
CA ILE A 181 -2.95 -30.41 10.42
C ILE A 181 -1.61 -30.80 9.80
N ASN A 182 -0.53 -30.06 10.10
CA ASN A 182 0.81 -30.35 9.60
C ASN A 182 1.30 -31.72 10.06
N LYS A 183 1.12 -32.08 11.33
CA LYS A 183 1.52 -33.39 11.87
C LYS A 183 0.77 -34.55 11.20
N ASN A 184 -0.52 -34.38 10.93
CA ASN A 184 -1.33 -35.39 10.25
C ASN A 184 -0.99 -35.50 8.75
N LEU A 185 -0.63 -34.39 8.12
CA LEU A 185 -0.12 -34.33 6.75
C LEU A 185 1.18 -35.12 6.61
N THR A 186 2.18 -34.85 7.45
CA THR A 186 3.48 -35.52 7.40
C THR A 186 3.35 -37.03 7.64
N ASN A 187 2.54 -37.43 8.63
CA ASN A 187 2.27 -38.86 8.90
C ASN A 187 1.54 -39.57 7.75
N SER A 188 0.68 -38.86 7.02
CA SER A 188 -0.04 -39.41 5.86
C SER A 188 0.82 -39.48 4.60
N ILE A 189 1.85 -38.65 4.51
CA ILE A 189 2.84 -38.63 3.44
C ILE A 189 3.95 -39.67 3.67
N ASP A 190 4.16 -40.18 4.88
CA ASP A 190 5.24 -41.14 5.15
C ASP A 190 4.83 -42.62 5.24
N LYS A 191 3.55 -42.95 5.40
CA LYS A 191 3.10 -44.35 5.51
C LYS A 191 2.26 -44.81 4.31
N ARG A 192 2.39 -46.09 3.93
CA ARG A 192 1.38 -46.81 3.12
C ARG A 192 0.11 -46.94 3.95
N ILE A 193 -0.62 -45.85 4.12
CA ILE A 193 -1.91 -45.83 4.80
C ILE A 193 -2.94 -46.46 3.86
N THR A 194 -3.74 -47.39 4.37
CA THR A 194 -4.83 -48.01 3.60
C THR A 194 -5.86 -46.95 3.22
N LEU A 195 -6.54 -47.16 2.09
CA LEU A 195 -7.53 -46.21 1.57
C LEU A 195 -8.61 -45.86 2.62
N ASP A 196 -9.03 -46.84 3.41
CA ASP A 196 -10.03 -46.66 4.47
C ASP A 196 -9.55 -45.74 5.60
N ALA A 197 -8.28 -45.84 5.98
CA ALA A 197 -7.69 -44.96 6.99
C ALA A 197 -7.55 -43.52 6.46
N LEU A 198 -7.24 -43.34 5.16
CA LEU A 198 -7.24 -42.01 4.54
C LEU A 198 -8.65 -41.40 4.45
N VAL A 199 -9.67 -42.20 4.14
CA VAL A 199 -11.07 -41.74 4.12
C VAL A 199 -11.50 -41.33 5.53
N GLN A 200 -11.18 -42.11 6.57
CA GLN A 200 -11.47 -41.75 7.96
C GLN A 200 -10.77 -40.46 8.41
N ILE A 201 -9.49 -40.30 8.08
CA ILE A 201 -8.74 -39.07 8.39
C ILE A 201 -9.38 -37.86 7.70
N SER A 202 -9.75 -37.99 6.41
CA SER A 202 -10.38 -36.91 5.66
C SER A 202 -11.74 -36.52 6.23
N SER A 203 -12.57 -37.50 6.61
CA SER A 203 -13.88 -37.25 7.19
C SER A 203 -13.78 -36.62 8.57
N SER A 204 -12.77 -37.00 9.38
CA SER A 204 -12.50 -36.39 10.68
C SER A 204 -12.05 -34.94 10.54
N LEU A 205 -11.16 -34.65 9.59
CA LEU A 205 -10.68 -33.29 9.32
C LEU A 205 -11.80 -32.37 8.84
N ILE A 206 -12.65 -32.84 7.91
CA ILE A 206 -13.82 -32.10 7.44
C ILE A 206 -14.72 -31.75 8.62
N LYS A 207 -15.01 -32.72 9.51
CA LYS A 207 -15.87 -32.50 10.67
C LYS A 207 -15.30 -31.49 11.66
N GLN A 208 -13.99 -31.56 11.94
CA GLN A 208 -13.29 -30.58 12.78
C GLN A 208 -13.30 -29.19 12.15
N MET A 209 -13.09 -29.09 10.84
CA MET A 209 -13.14 -27.82 10.11
C MET A 209 -14.54 -27.21 10.11
N THR A 210 -15.60 -28.01 9.92
CA THR A 210 -16.98 -27.52 10.01
C THR A 210 -17.24 -26.93 11.39
N THR A 211 -16.84 -27.63 12.47
CA THR A 211 -16.98 -27.11 13.84
C THR A 211 -16.25 -25.79 14.05
N ILE A 212 -15.01 -25.67 13.56
CA ILE A 212 -14.22 -24.44 13.66
C ILE A 212 -14.86 -23.30 12.87
N PHE A 213 -15.31 -23.56 11.64
CA PHE A 213 -16.02 -22.56 10.85
C PHE A 213 -17.32 -22.11 11.51
N THR A 214 -18.09 -23.02 12.10
CA THR A 214 -19.29 -22.66 12.86
C THR A 214 -18.93 -21.75 14.02
N VAL A 215 -17.93 -22.11 14.84
CA VAL A 215 -17.50 -21.31 16.00
C VAL A 215 -17.02 -19.92 15.57
N ILE A 216 -16.25 -19.81 14.50
CA ILE A 216 -15.75 -18.53 13.97
C ILE A 216 -16.87 -17.67 13.37
N ILE A 217 -17.95 -18.26 12.85
CA ILE A 217 -19.08 -17.50 12.28
C ILE A 217 -20.07 -17.05 13.38
N THR A 218 -20.17 -17.80 14.48
CA THR A 218 -21.10 -17.49 15.59
C THR A 218 -20.55 -16.54 16.66
N VAL A 219 -19.26 -16.22 16.63
CA VAL A 219 -18.59 -15.22 17.49
C VAL A 219 -18.44 -13.92 16.72
#